data_AF-A0A139DD76-F1
#
_entry.id   AF-A0A139DD76-F1
#
_cell.length_a   1.000
_cell.length_b   1.000
_cell.length_c   1.000
_cell.angle_alpha   90.00
_cell.angle_beta   90.00
_cell.angle_gamma   90.00
#
_symmetry.space_group_name_H-M   'P 1'
#
loop_
_entity.id
_entity.type
_entity.pdbx_description
1 polymer ?
#
loop_
_entity_poly.entity_id
_entity_poly.type
_entity_poly.pdbx_seq_one_letter_code
_entity_poly.pdbx_strand_id
1 'polypeptide(L)'
;MENGYHTLLNVTLLNCFLVCVVVVIHNEALMRLSRMLPKMRRSHHFRITFAVLGCLTAHALQVWIFATAFYFMHHAEGWGHLAGNFSGSLLDSAYFSFTTFTTLGYGDIEALGQLRYLTGIEALTGFLLITWSASFLFLEMQRYWPTR
;
A
#
# COMPACT_ATOMS: atom_id res chain seq x y z
N MET A 1 -11.96 -1.81 -31.90
CA MET A 1 -11.80 -2.97 -30.99
C MET A 1 -10.32 -3.22 -30.63
N GLU A 2 -9.36 -2.93 -31.50
CA GLU A 2 -7.90 -3.02 -31.19
C GLU A 2 -7.45 -2.12 -30.02
N ASN A 3 -7.97 -0.88 -29.91
CA ASN A 3 -7.57 0.04 -28.82
C ASN A 3 -7.87 -0.49 -27.40
N GLY A 4 -8.87 -1.36 -27.23
CA GLY A 4 -9.22 -1.90 -25.91
C GLY A 4 -8.17 -2.86 -25.35
N TYR A 5 -7.54 -3.67 -26.20
CA TYR A 5 -6.53 -4.64 -25.79
C TYR A 5 -5.21 -3.98 -25.39
N HIS A 6 -4.80 -2.93 -26.12
CA HIS A 6 -3.60 -2.16 -25.77
C HIS A 6 -3.75 -1.46 -24.43
N THR A 7 -4.91 -0.86 -24.15
CA THR A 7 -5.18 -0.23 -22.85
C THR A 7 -5.18 -1.26 -21.73
N LEU A 8 -5.82 -2.41 -21.90
CA LEU A 8 -5.83 -3.48 -20.90
C LEU A 8 -4.43 -4.01 -20.59
N LEU A 9 -3.62 -4.27 -21.62
CA LEU A 9 -2.24 -4.72 -21.45
C LEU A 9 -1.42 -3.69 -20.64
N ASN A 10 -1.57 -2.39 -20.96
CA ASN A 10 -0.86 -1.34 -20.24
C ASN A 10 -1.30 -1.24 -18.77
N VAL A 11 -2.59 -1.44 -18.47
CA VAL A 11 -3.11 -1.53 -17.08
C VAL A 11 -2.47 -2.70 -16.34
N THR A 12 -2.43 -3.87 -16.95
CA THR A 12 -1.85 -5.06 -16.33
C THR A 12 -0.36 -4.84 -16.04
N LEU A 13 0.40 -4.32 -17.01
CA LEU A 13 1.82 -4.03 -16.83
C LEU A 13 2.07 -3.00 -15.74
N LEU A 14 1.26 -1.93 -15.70
CA LEU A 14 1.34 -0.91 -14.66
C LEU A 14 1.05 -1.52 -13.28
N ASN A 15 0.00 -2.31 -13.15
CA ASN A 15 -0.35 -2.98 -11.89
C ASN A 15 0.77 -3.91 -11.42
N CYS A 16 1.31 -4.75 -12.32
CA CYS A 16 2.44 -5.62 -11.99
C CYS A 16 3.65 -4.82 -11.53
N PHE A 17 3.98 -3.73 -12.24
CA PHE A 17 5.08 -2.85 -11.88
C PHE A 17 4.88 -2.23 -10.48
N LEU A 18 3.71 -1.64 -10.21
CA LEU A 18 3.38 -1.03 -8.92
C LEU A 18 3.49 -2.05 -7.79
N VAL A 19 2.90 -3.25 -7.97
CA VAL A 19 2.98 -4.34 -7.00
C VAL A 19 4.43 -4.74 -6.71
N CYS A 20 5.25 -4.94 -7.75
CA CYS A 20 6.67 -5.27 -7.57
C CYS A 20 7.40 -4.18 -6.78
N VAL A 21 7.17 -2.91 -7.12
CA VAL A 21 7.79 -1.77 -6.42
C VAL A 21 7.40 -1.75 -4.95
N VAL A 22 6.11 -1.81 -4.62
CA VAL A 22 5.66 -1.74 -3.21
C VAL A 22 6.11 -2.96 -2.39
N VAL A 23 6.16 -4.14 -3.00
CA VAL A 23 6.66 -5.38 -2.36
C VAL A 23 8.15 -5.26 -2.05
N VAL A 24 8.96 -4.77 -3.00
CA VAL A 24 10.40 -4.56 -2.76
C VAL A 24 10.61 -3.52 -1.67
N ILE A 25 9.89 -2.39 -1.71
CA ILE A 25 9.94 -1.37 -0.66
C ILE A 25 9.55 -1.95 0.69
N HIS A 26 8.51 -2.81 0.74
CA HIS A 26 8.09 -3.46 1.98
C HIS A 26 9.19 -4.34 2.55
N ASN A 27 9.73 -5.21 1.71
CA ASN A 27 10.76 -6.15 2.09
C ASN A 27 12.01 -5.42 2.60
N GLU A 28 12.44 -4.37 1.90
CA GLU A 28 13.54 -3.51 2.35
C GLU A 28 13.25 -2.82 3.68
N ALA A 29 12.02 -2.33 3.89
CA ALA A 29 11.62 -1.73 5.16
C ALA A 29 11.70 -2.74 6.32
N LEU A 30 11.14 -3.94 6.14
CA LEU A 30 11.20 -5.01 7.16
C LEU A 30 12.63 -5.48 7.42
N MET A 31 13.45 -5.65 6.38
CA MET A 31 14.86 -6.00 6.53
C MET A 31 15.64 -4.93 7.29
N ARG A 32 15.39 -3.65 7.01
CA ARG A 32 16.01 -2.53 7.74
C ARG A 32 15.59 -2.53 9.20
N LEU A 33 14.30 -2.68 9.48
CA LEU A 33 13.78 -2.77 10.85
C LEU A 33 14.41 -3.94 11.60
N SER A 34 14.43 -5.14 11.01
CA SER A 34 15.04 -6.34 11.60
C SER A 34 16.54 -6.15 11.91
N ARG A 35 17.28 -5.42 11.07
CA ARG A 35 18.70 -5.09 11.33
C ARG A 35 18.90 -4.00 12.37
N MET A 36 17.95 -3.09 12.54
CA MET A 36 18.05 -1.95 13.46
C MET A 36 17.62 -2.31 14.89
N LEU A 37 16.57 -3.13 15.05
CA LEU A 37 16.00 -3.47 16.35
C LEU A 37 17.02 -4.07 17.35
N PRO A 38 17.91 -5.01 16.97
CA PRO A 38 18.90 -5.56 17.89
C PRO A 38 19.96 -4.54 18.34
N LYS A 39 20.23 -3.51 17.51
CA LYS A 39 21.24 -2.48 17.80
C LYS A 39 20.75 -1.44 18.82
N MET A 40 19.44 -1.41 19.10
CA MET A 40 18.87 -0.46 20.05
C MET A 40 19.13 -0.88 21.50
N ARG A 41 19.94 -0.12 22.24
CA ARG A 41 20.19 -0.32 23.69
C ARG A 41 18.99 0.00 24.61
N ARG A 42 17.84 0.41 24.06
CA ARG A 42 16.62 0.78 24.81
C ARG A 42 15.79 -0.44 25.22
N SER A 43 14.82 -0.23 26.11
CA SER A 43 13.92 -1.28 26.63
C SER A 43 13.13 -2.00 25.55
N HIS A 44 12.67 -3.22 25.87
CA HIS A 44 11.88 -4.06 24.96
C HIS A 44 10.65 -3.35 24.40
N HIS A 45 9.91 -2.62 25.24
CA HIS A 45 8.74 -1.83 24.82
C HIS A 45 9.09 -0.79 23.76
N PHE A 46 10.22 -0.10 23.89
CA PHE A 46 10.64 0.90 22.90
C PHE A 46 10.93 0.27 21.53
N ARG A 47 11.54 -0.92 21.51
CA ARG A 47 11.84 -1.65 20.26
C ARG A 47 10.56 -2.00 19.49
N ILE A 48 9.55 -2.55 20.18
CA ILE A 48 8.28 -2.91 19.56
C ILE A 48 7.54 -1.67 19.04
N THR A 49 7.45 -0.61 19.84
CA THR A 49 6.84 0.66 19.39
C THR A 49 7.55 1.21 18.15
N PHE A 50 8.89 1.18 18.12
CA PHE A 50 9.66 1.61 16.95
C PHE A 50 9.38 0.74 15.73
N ALA A 51 9.27 -0.58 15.88
CA ALA A 51 8.90 -1.49 14.80
C ALA A 51 7.52 -1.18 14.23
N VAL A 52 6.52 -0.97 15.10
CA VAL A 52 5.15 -0.60 14.69
C VAL A 52 5.14 0.71 13.90
N LEU A 53 5.80 1.75 14.40
CA LEU A 53 5.90 3.04 13.71
C LEU A 53 6.63 2.92 12.37
N GLY A 54 7.66 2.08 12.32
CA GLY A 54 8.37 1.75 11.08
C GLY A 54 7.47 1.10 10.03
N CYS A 55 6.68 0.09 10.42
CA CYS A 55 5.72 -0.56 9.53
C CYS A 55 4.63 0.41 9.05
N LEU A 56 4.07 1.23 9.94
CA LEU A 56 3.08 2.25 9.58
C LEU A 56 3.64 3.27 8.57
N THR A 57 4.89 3.68 8.75
CA THR A 57 5.57 4.58 7.81
C THR A 57 5.77 3.90 6.44
N ALA A 58 6.18 2.64 6.42
CA ALA A 58 6.31 1.87 5.19
C ALA A 58 4.97 1.73 4.45
N HIS A 59 3.88 1.43 5.17
CA HIS A 59 2.54 1.38 4.59
C HIS A 59 2.08 2.72 4.05
N ALA A 60 2.30 3.82 4.77
CA ALA A 60 1.96 5.15 4.28
C ALA A 60 2.70 5.45 2.96
N LEU A 61 3.99 5.12 2.85
CA LEU A 61 4.75 5.29 1.60
C LEU A 61 4.19 4.44 0.45
N GLN A 62 3.77 3.20 0.73
CA GLN A 62 3.17 2.31 -0.27
C GLN A 62 1.83 2.86 -0.78
N VAL A 63 1.00 3.37 0.12
CA VAL A 63 -0.24 4.07 -0.22
C VAL A 63 0.06 5.27 -1.11
N TRP A 64 1.05 6.10 -0.78
CA TRP A 64 1.41 7.25 -1.61
C TRP A 64 1.81 6.88 -3.05
N ILE A 65 2.42 5.71 -3.25
CA ILE A 65 2.76 5.19 -4.58
C ILE A 65 1.49 4.88 -5.38
N PHE A 66 0.52 4.19 -4.78
CA PHE A 66 -0.76 3.90 -5.41
C PHE A 66 -1.61 5.16 -5.62
N ALA A 67 -1.66 6.06 -4.64
CA ALA A 67 -2.32 7.36 -4.74
C ALA A 67 -1.84 8.17 -5.94
N THR A 68 -0.53 8.20 -6.15
CA THR A 68 0.09 8.88 -7.29
C THR A 68 -0.31 8.22 -8.61
N ALA A 69 -0.37 6.88 -8.65
CA ALA A 69 -0.85 6.15 -9.82
C ALA A 69 -2.33 6.46 -10.13
N PHE A 70 -3.21 6.47 -9.13
CA PHE A 70 -4.61 6.89 -9.31
C PHE A 70 -4.74 8.30 -9.83
N TYR A 71 -3.98 9.25 -9.27
CA TYR A 71 -4.01 10.64 -9.69
C TYR A 71 -3.66 10.77 -11.17
N PHE A 72 -2.58 10.14 -11.63
CA PHE A 72 -2.19 10.19 -13.04
C PHE A 72 -3.16 9.43 -13.95
N MET A 73 -3.65 8.26 -13.52
CA MET A 73 -4.63 7.49 -14.30
C MET A 73 -5.96 8.21 -14.43
N HIS A 74 -6.40 8.95 -13.42
CA HIS A 74 -7.63 9.75 -13.47
C HIS A 74 -7.55 10.90 -14.48
N HIS A 75 -6.40 11.56 -14.59
CA HIS A 75 -6.20 12.68 -15.50
C HIS A 75 -5.85 12.25 -16.93
N ALA A 76 -5.50 10.97 -17.14
CA ALA A 76 -5.17 10.42 -18.44
C ALA A 76 -6.43 9.90 -19.16
N GLU A 77 -6.57 10.23 -20.45
CA GLU A 77 -7.68 9.72 -21.25
C GLU A 77 -7.59 8.19 -21.45
N GLY A 78 -8.73 7.50 -21.39
CA GLY A 78 -8.85 6.08 -21.72
C GLY A 78 -8.72 5.09 -20.56
N TRP A 79 -8.31 5.54 -19.37
CA TRP A 79 -8.12 4.68 -18.19
C TRP A 79 -9.36 4.61 -17.29
N GLY A 80 -10.24 5.60 -17.40
CA GLY A 80 -11.39 5.76 -16.52
C GLY A 80 -11.19 6.93 -15.57
N HIS A 81 -11.99 7.02 -14.52
CA HIS A 81 -11.95 8.15 -13.60
C HIS A 81 -12.43 7.73 -12.20
N LEU A 82 -12.10 8.55 -11.21
CA LEU A 82 -12.68 8.51 -9.87
C LEU A 82 -13.90 9.43 -9.87
N ALA A 83 -15.00 8.96 -9.30
CA ALA A 83 -16.26 9.68 -9.18
C ALA A 83 -16.76 9.70 -7.73
N GLY A 84 -17.83 10.45 -7.45
CA GLY A 84 -18.38 10.63 -6.11
C GLY A 84 -17.82 11.87 -5.42
N ASN A 85 -17.42 11.72 -4.16
CA ASN A 85 -16.83 12.79 -3.34
C ASN A 85 -15.36 13.07 -3.72
N PHE A 86 -15.11 13.30 -5.01
CA PHE A 86 -13.76 13.46 -5.57
C PHE A 86 -13.65 14.78 -6.32
N SER A 87 -12.70 15.63 -5.91
CA SER A 87 -12.49 16.98 -6.46
C SER A 87 -11.40 17.06 -7.53
N GLY A 88 -10.74 15.95 -7.87
CA GLY A 88 -9.57 15.93 -8.76
C GLY A 88 -8.23 16.08 -8.04
N SER A 89 -8.22 16.22 -6.71
CA SER A 89 -6.99 16.49 -5.96
C SER A 89 -6.15 15.22 -5.72
N LEU A 90 -4.82 15.39 -5.61
CA LEU A 90 -3.92 14.29 -5.20
C LEU A 90 -4.25 13.79 -3.78
N LEU A 91 -4.75 14.67 -2.91
CA LEU A 91 -5.13 14.30 -1.55
C LEU A 91 -6.37 13.40 -1.54
N ASP A 92 -7.32 13.62 -2.45
CA ASP A 92 -8.50 12.76 -2.60
C ASP A 92 -8.08 11.39 -3.16
N SER A 93 -7.11 11.35 -4.08
CA SER A 93 -6.51 10.09 -4.55
C SER A 93 -5.76 9.36 -3.44
N ALA A 94 -5.08 10.09 -2.56
CA ALA A 94 -4.43 9.51 -1.38
C ALA A 94 -5.45 8.96 -0.39
N TYR A 95 -6.53 9.69 -0.13
CA TYR A 95 -7.63 9.22 0.71
C TYR A 95 -8.27 7.95 0.13
N PHE A 96 -8.57 7.92 -1.17
CA PHE A 96 -9.09 6.72 -1.85
C PHE A 96 -8.11 5.54 -1.79
N SER A 97 -6.82 5.78 -1.98
CA SER A 97 -5.77 4.75 -1.85
C SER A 97 -5.66 4.23 -0.41
N PHE A 98 -5.69 5.10 0.61
CA PHE A 98 -5.70 4.67 2.02
C PHE A 98 -6.88 3.75 2.32
N THR A 99 -8.08 4.13 1.91
CA THR A 99 -9.29 3.34 2.18
C THR A 99 -9.30 2.02 1.41
N THR A 100 -8.72 2.01 0.21
CA THR A 100 -8.57 0.80 -0.62
C THR A 100 -7.51 -0.15 -0.06
N PHE A 101 -6.29 0.35 0.16
CA PHE A 101 -5.15 -0.42 0.66
C PHE A 101 -5.43 -1.07 2.02
N THR A 102 -6.14 -0.37 2.90
CA THR A 102 -6.51 -0.88 4.23
C THR A 102 -7.78 -1.73 4.22
N THR A 103 -8.41 -1.92 3.05
CA THR A 103 -9.68 -2.64 2.85
C THR A 103 -10.89 -2.02 3.58
N LEU A 104 -10.78 -0.75 3.96
CA LEU A 104 -11.83 -0.01 4.65
C LEU A 104 -13.02 0.34 3.74
N GLY A 105 -12.74 0.88 2.56
CA GLY A 105 -13.72 1.10 1.49
C GLY A 105 -15.00 1.84 1.90
N TYR A 106 -14.93 3.11 2.32
CA TYR A 106 -16.11 3.91 2.69
C TYR A 106 -17.16 4.02 1.57
N GLY A 107 -16.73 3.93 0.30
CA GLY A 107 -17.62 3.95 -0.86
C GLY A 107 -18.13 5.34 -1.27
N ASP A 108 -17.58 6.41 -0.69
CA ASP A 108 -17.87 7.79 -1.05
C ASP A 108 -17.12 8.23 -2.32
N ILE A 109 -15.98 7.60 -2.61
CA ILE A 109 -15.26 7.69 -3.89
C ILE A 109 -15.26 6.33 -4.55
N GLU A 110 -15.62 6.29 -5.82
CA GLU A 110 -15.68 5.06 -6.62
C GLU A 110 -14.78 5.13 -7.86
N ALA A 111 -14.14 4.00 -8.18
CA ALA A 111 -13.33 3.86 -9.38
C ALA A 111 -14.17 3.33 -10.55
N LEU A 112 -14.11 4.04 -11.68
CA LEU A 112 -14.81 3.69 -12.92
C LEU A 112 -13.81 3.36 -14.03
N GLY A 113 -14.23 2.54 -15.00
CA GLY A 113 -13.37 2.09 -16.09
C GLY A 113 -12.27 1.13 -15.64
N GLN A 114 -11.05 1.32 -16.15
CA GLN A 114 -9.90 0.44 -15.89
C GLN A 114 -9.28 0.66 -14.50
N LEU A 115 -9.51 1.82 -13.87
CA LEU A 115 -9.06 2.08 -12.49
C LEU A 115 -9.57 1.00 -11.51
N ARG A 116 -10.70 0.35 -11.79
CA ARG A 116 -11.25 -0.76 -11.00
C ARG A 116 -10.28 -1.90 -10.79
N TYR A 117 -9.47 -2.22 -11.82
CA TYR A 117 -8.46 -3.27 -11.71
C TYR A 117 -7.32 -2.88 -10.79
N LEU A 118 -6.88 -1.62 -10.84
CA LEU A 118 -5.88 -1.10 -9.90
C LEU A 118 -6.42 -1.12 -8.47
N THR A 119 -7.66 -0.65 -8.25
CA THR A 119 -8.31 -0.69 -6.93
C THR A 119 -8.37 -2.10 -6.35
N GLY A 120 -8.77 -3.09 -7.14
CA GLY A 120 -8.83 -4.48 -6.69
C GLY A 120 -7.44 -5.06 -6.33
N ILE A 121 -6.43 -4.78 -7.17
CA ILE A 121 -5.06 -5.25 -6.93
C ILE A 121 -4.44 -4.55 -5.73
N GLU A 122 -4.68 -3.26 -5.53
CA GLU A 122 -4.21 -2.52 -4.37
C GLU A 122 -4.82 -3.05 -3.08
N ALA A 123 -6.12 -3.30 -3.04
CA ALA A 123 -6.78 -3.86 -1.86
C ALA A 123 -6.19 -5.22 -1.47
N LEU A 124 -5.98 -6.11 -2.45
CA LEU A 124 -5.34 -7.41 -2.24
C LEU A 124 -3.89 -7.25 -1.76
N THR A 125 -3.13 -6.36 -2.38
CA THR A 125 -1.73 -6.10 -2.05
C THR A 125 -1.61 -5.52 -0.64
N GLY A 126 -2.40 -4.51 -0.31
CA GLY A 126 -2.40 -3.88 1.01
C GLY A 126 -2.76 -4.86 2.12
N PHE A 127 -3.78 -5.70 1.91
CA PHE A 127 -4.12 -6.78 2.84
C PHE A 127 -2.93 -7.74 3.09
N LEU A 128 -2.26 -8.18 2.03
CA LEU A 128 -1.11 -9.08 2.14
C LEU A 128 0.08 -8.41 2.86
N LEU A 129 0.37 -7.14 2.58
CA LEU A 129 1.47 -6.42 3.20
C LEU A 129 1.20 -6.10 4.68
N ILE A 130 -0.03 -5.73 5.03
CA ILE A 130 -0.44 -5.50 6.42
C ILE A 130 -0.33 -6.80 7.22
N THR A 131 -0.80 -7.91 6.67
CA THR A 131 -0.72 -9.23 7.35
C THR A 131 0.72 -9.71 7.49
N TRP A 132 1.58 -9.50 6.48
CA TRP A 132 3.00 -9.78 6.57
C TRP A 132 3.68 -8.95 7.67
N SER A 133 3.37 -7.66 7.77
CA SER A 133 3.85 -6.80 8.85
C SER A 133 3.39 -7.27 10.23
N ALA A 134 2.13 -7.70 10.35
CA ALA A 134 1.62 -8.26 11.60
C ALA A 134 2.38 -9.54 12.01
N SER A 135 2.65 -10.45 11.07
CA SER A 135 3.47 -11.65 11.32
C SER A 135 4.90 -11.29 11.74
N PHE A 136 5.52 -10.31 11.08
CA PHE A 136 6.84 -9.81 11.46
C PHE A 136 6.85 -9.25 12.88
N LEU A 137 5.90 -8.38 13.21
CA LEU A 137 5.77 -7.78 14.54
C LEU A 137 5.53 -8.86 15.62
N PHE A 138 4.71 -9.87 15.32
CA PHE A 138 4.49 -11.00 16.21
C PHE A 138 5.78 -11.76 16.52
N LEU A 139 6.62 -12.04 15.51
CA LEU A 139 7.91 -12.69 15.70
C LEU A 139 8.88 -11.83 16.53
N GLU A 140 8.92 -10.52 16.30
CA GLU A 140 9.73 -9.61 17.12
C GLU A 140 9.22 -9.54 18.58
N MET A 141 7.90 -9.56 18.79
CA MET A 141 7.31 -9.66 20.12
C MET A 141 7.73 -10.95 20.81
N GLN A 142 7.63 -12.10 20.15
CA GLN A 142 8.06 -13.38 20.73
C GLN A 142 9.56 -13.40 21.09
N ARG A 143 10.40 -12.74 20.28
CA ARG A 143 11.84 -12.65 20.53
C ARG A 143 12.19 -11.80 21.75
N TYR A 144 11.42 -10.75 22.04
CA TYR A 144 11.73 -9.79 23.09
C TYR A 144 10.83 -9.88 24.32
N TRP A 145 9.74 -10.64 24.28
CA TRP A 145 8.91 -10.88 25.46
C TRP A 145 9.61 -11.87 26.38
N PRO A 146 9.76 -11.57 27.69
CA PRO A 146 10.30 -12.53 28.63
C PRO A 146 9.42 -13.78 28.63
N THR A 147 9.94 -14.92 28.20
CA THR A 147 9.35 -16.21 28.55
C THR A 147 9.33 -16.27 30.07
N ARG A 148 8.13 -16.35 30.64
CA ARG A 148 7.93 -16.55 32.08
C ARG A 148 8.73 -17.75 32.58
#